data_AF-A0AA35TB49-F1
#
_entry.id   AF-A0AA35TB49-F1
#
_cell.length_a   1.000
_cell.length_b   1.000
_cell.length_c   1.000
_cell.angle_alpha   90.00
_cell.angle_beta   90.00
_cell.angle_gamma   90.00
#
_symmetry.space_group_name_H-M   'P 1'
#
loop_
_entity.id
_entity.type
_entity.pdbx_description
1 polymer ?
#
loop_
_entity_poly.entity_id
_entity_poly.type
_entity_poly.pdbx_seq_one_letter_code
_entity_poly.pdbx_strand_id
1 'polypeptide(L)' 'MLSHDIHTKHRLVAYGGHGYGHLLENVVPKMKDRGISEDIISSMITDNPQQWLTFV' A
#
# COMPACT_ATOMS: atom_id res chain seq x y z
N MET A 1 -7.50 2.06 4.71
CA MET A 1 -6.54 0.94 4.53
C MET A 1 -6.46 0.55 3.07
N LEU A 2 -5.31 0.07 2.61
CA LEU A 2 -5.04 -0.35 1.23
C LEU A 2 -4.18 -1.64 1.23
N SER A 3 -4.30 -2.46 0.20
CA SER A 3 -3.51 -3.69 0.01
C SER A 3 -3.45 -4.08 -1.46
N HIS A 4 -2.68 -5.12 -1.79
CA HIS A 4 -2.40 -5.57 -3.16
C HIS A 4 -3.24 -6.76 -3.62
N ASP A 5 -3.91 -7.44 -2.69
CA ASP A 5 -4.65 -8.69 -2.92
C ASP A 5 -3.85 -9.76 -3.70
N ILE A 6 -2.57 -9.91 -3.34
CA ILE A 6 -1.68 -10.90 -3.92
C ILE A 6 -2.07 -12.28 -3.37
N HIS A 7 -2.73 -13.08 -4.21
CA HIS A 7 -3.19 -14.43 -3.89
C HIS A 7 -2.62 -15.52 -4.82
N THR A 8 -1.72 -15.17 -5.74
CA THR A 8 -1.12 -16.09 -6.73
C THR A 8 0.37 -15.82 -6.97
N LYS A 9 1.13 -16.87 -7.32
CA LYS A 9 2.60 -16.79 -7.51
C LYS A 9 3.02 -15.80 -8.59
N HIS A 10 2.31 -15.76 -9.73
CA HIS A 10 2.66 -14.86 -10.84
C HIS A 10 2.58 -13.37 -10.49
N ARG A 11 1.96 -13.01 -9.36
CA ARG A 11 1.90 -11.62 -8.88
C ARG A 11 3.13 -11.21 -8.05
N LEU A 12 4.02 -12.13 -7.70
CA LEU A 12 5.28 -11.84 -7.00
C LEU A 12 6.38 -11.40 -7.98
N VAL A 13 7.30 -10.57 -7.51
CA VAL A 13 8.44 -10.05 -8.30
C VAL A 13 9.27 -11.19 -8.91
N ALA A 14 9.50 -12.27 -8.17
CA ALA A 14 10.26 -13.43 -8.63
C ALA A 14 9.67 -14.11 -9.89
N TYR A 15 8.40 -13.86 -10.20
CA TYR A 15 7.69 -14.41 -11.35
C TYR A 15 7.23 -13.31 -12.34
N GLY A 16 7.82 -12.11 -12.28
CA GLY A 16 7.50 -10.99 -13.17
C GLY A 16 6.26 -10.18 -12.77
N GLY A 17 5.69 -10.44 -11.59
CA GLY A 17 4.58 -9.67 -11.06
C GLY A 17 5.00 -8.42 -10.29
N HIS A 18 4.02 -7.61 -9.87
CA HIS A 18 4.26 -6.33 -9.19
C HIS A 18 4.86 -6.47 -7.78
N GLY A 19 4.55 -7.56 -7.06
CA GLY A 19 4.98 -7.78 -5.68
C GLY A 19 4.38 -6.82 -4.65
N TYR A 20 4.76 -7.04 -3.39
CA TYR A 20 4.26 -6.26 -2.25
C TYR A 20 4.85 -4.83 -2.18
N GLY A 21 5.93 -4.54 -2.91
CA GLY A 21 6.50 -3.18 -3.00
C GLY A 21 5.64 -2.20 -3.81
N HIS A 22 4.75 -2.70 -4.68
CA HIS A 22 4.07 -1.89 -5.69
C HIS A 22 3.29 -0.69 -5.13
N LEU A 23 2.61 -0.86 -3.99
CA LEU A 23 1.88 0.20 -3.31
C LEU A 23 2.80 1.39 -2.97
N LEU A 24 3.96 1.12 -2.37
CA LEU A 24 4.90 2.17 -1.94
C LEU A 24 5.70 2.74 -3.11
N GLU A 25 6.09 1.89 -4.05
CA GLU A 25 6.97 2.29 -5.18
C GLU A 25 6.22 2.99 -6.30
N ASN A 26 4.92 2.72 -6.48
CA ASN A 26 4.17 3.18 -7.65
C ASN A 26 2.88 3.92 -7.29
N VAL A 27 2.10 3.40 -6.34
CA VAL A 27 0.79 3.97 -6.01
C VAL A 27 0.94 5.23 -5.17
N VAL A 28 1.75 5.19 -4.11
CA VAL A 28 2.01 6.36 -3.24
C VAL A 28 2.58 7.55 -4.03
N PRO A 29 3.60 7.41 -4.89
CA PRO A 29 4.06 8.53 -5.73
C PRO A 29 2.97 9.11 -6.62
N LYS A 30 2.11 8.27 -7.22
CA LYS A 30 0.96 8.73 -8.02
C LYS A 30 -0.10 9.44 -7.19
N MET A 31 -0.31 9.06 -5.93
CA MET A 31 -1.22 9.75 -5.02
C MET A 31 -0.70 11.16 -4.72
N LYS A 32 0.61 11.29 -4.46
CA LYS A 32 1.27 12.59 -4.23
C LYS A 32 1.20 13.49 -5.47
N ASP A 33 1.48 12.94 -6.65
CA ASP A 33 1.38 13.65 -7.93
C ASP A 33 -0.05 14.18 -8.20
N ARG A 34 -1.06 13.44 -7.73
CA ARG A 34 -2.48 13.86 -7.80
C ARG A 34 -2.89 14.84 -6.69
N GLY A 35 -1.96 15.31 -5.87
CA GLY A 35 -2.22 16.26 -4.79
C GLY A 35 -2.94 15.68 -3.58
N ILE A 36 -2.94 14.35 -3.39
CA ILE A 36 -3.43 13.75 -2.15
C ILE A 36 -2.42 14.08 -1.05
N SER A 37 -2.89 14.71 0.02
CA SER A 37 -2.04 15.12 1.15
C SER A 37 -1.38 13.92 1.84
N GLU A 38 -0.18 14.12 2.36
CA GLU A 38 0.55 13.11 3.14
C GLU A 38 -0.24 12.59 4.33
N ASP A 39 -1.01 13.44 5.02
CA ASP A 39 -1.81 13.01 6.19
C ASP A 39 -2.86 11.95 5.81
N ILE A 40 -3.51 12.13 4.65
CA ILE A 40 -4.47 11.16 4.10
C ILE A 40 -3.74 9.86 3.71
N ILE A 41 -2.56 9.97 3.08
CA ILE A 41 -1.76 8.81 2.69
C ILE A 41 -1.33 8.02 3.94
N SER A 42 -0.79 8.71 4.96
CA SER A 42 -0.41 8.14 6.26
C SER A 42 -1.59 7.45 6.93
N SER A 43 -2.75 8.11 6.94
CA SER A 43 -3.98 7.53 7.48
C SER A 43 -4.29 6.19 6.79
N MET A 44 -4.13 6.09 5.47
CA MET A 44 -4.44 4.88 4.73
C MET A 44 -3.45 3.73 4.94
N ILE A 45 -2.15 4.01 5.06
CA ILE A 45 -1.09 2.99 5.05
C ILE A 45 -0.45 2.71 6.41
N THR A 46 -0.62 3.60 7.39
CA THR A 46 0.01 3.52 8.72
C THR A 46 -1.02 3.61 9.84
N ASP A 47 -1.73 4.73 9.95
CA ASP A 47 -2.49 5.05 11.16
C ASP A 47 -3.73 4.16 11.32
N ASN A 48 -4.52 4.01 10.26
CA ASN A 48 -5.71 3.15 10.31
C ASN A 48 -5.34 1.67 10.56
N PRO A 49 -4.36 1.05 9.86
CA PRO A 49 -3.92 -0.30 10.20
C PRO A 49 -3.41 -0.44 11.63
N GLN A 50 -2.62 0.51 12.12
CA GLN A 50 -2.09 0.50 13.49
C GLN A 50 -3.23 0.52 14.51
N GLN A 51 -4.20 1.42 14.35
CA GLN A 51 -5.36 1.51 15.24
C GLN A 51 -6.23 0.26 15.18
N TRP A 52 -6.46 -0.27 13.98
CA TRP A 52 -7.35 -1.41 13.80
C TRP A 52 -6.76 -2.75 14.29
N LEU A 53 -5.46 -2.96 14.08
CA LEU A 53 -4.80 -4.25 14.35
C LEU A 53 -4.21 -4.34 15.75
N THR A 54 -4.27 -3.26 16.55
CA THR A 54 -3.80 -3.26 17.94
C THR A 54 -4.99 -3.34 18.90
N PHE A 55 -4.95 -4.25 19.87
CA PHE A 55 -6.05 -4.54 20.81
C PHE A 55 -5.87 -3.89 22.20
N VAL A 56 -5.16 -2.76 22.30
CA VAL A 56 -4.87 -2.12 23.61
C VAL A 56 -6.15 -1.63 24.28
#